data_AF-A0A7S0A1U3-F1
#
_entry.id   AF-A0A7S0A1U3-F1
#
_cell.length_a   1.000
_cell.length_b   1.000
_cell.length_c   1.000
_cell.angle_alpha   90.00
_cell.angle_beta   90.00
_cell.angle_gamma   90.00
#
_symmetry.space_group_name_H-M   'P 1'
#
loop_
_entity.id
_entity.type
_entity.pdbx_description
1 polymer ?
#
loop_
_entity_poly.entity_id
_entity_poly.type
_entity_poly.pdbx_seq_one_letter_code
_entity_poly.pdbx_strand_id
1 'polypeptide(L)'
;QTRRFQGSIGMMPPTLLPTLRPDDPARGVDLNLDSFNLSAPSTLTWQDRCAQLRAGADISRTFWANVDNGPPSLFKEEDRTLLRKVFNCNISDRRKEGDRFIPPDTSFAYLQKLRSLVKEEESLQKRRKDHFFSQSFEMDAPGLLFPLSWASSLEIFRKGATAKRSCSLRAYLDKKSRAQALKQALKSVVPVFDKSTEDGTRLRIYRILGLEVRTAQEHDGLEAIGAVFSRRASARPPPLHASIQSREQIVKATEYIEKTRKGFHPYMVLETELNNKVVIEKYADGRVKREENPENLDVRNSWARVTQVFSYCLFGRTAECLLPRSYRTTVAG
;
A
#
# COMPACT_ATOMS: atom_id res chain seq x y z
N GLN A 1 32.63 -39.82 -27.75
CA GLN A 1 31.15 -39.91 -27.76
C GLN A 1 30.58 -38.50 -27.61
N THR A 2 30.19 -37.91 -28.73
CA THR A 2 29.74 -36.53 -28.87
C THR A 2 28.21 -36.50 -28.78
N ARG A 3 27.64 -35.97 -27.68
CA ARG A 3 26.19 -35.77 -27.54
C ARG A 3 25.79 -34.45 -28.17
N ARG A 4 25.15 -34.52 -29.34
CA ARG A 4 24.38 -33.43 -29.95
C ARG A 4 23.16 -33.12 -29.08
N PHE A 5 23.09 -31.92 -28.53
CA PHE A 5 21.84 -31.33 -28.05
C PHE A 5 21.12 -30.68 -29.23
N GLN A 6 20.01 -31.29 -29.66
CA GLN A 6 19.04 -30.64 -30.54
C GLN A 6 18.07 -29.84 -29.65
N GLY A 7 18.29 -28.53 -29.55
CA GLY A 7 17.32 -27.61 -28.98
C GLY A 7 16.24 -27.32 -30.01
N SER A 8 15.04 -27.84 -29.78
CA SER A 8 13.84 -27.46 -30.53
C SER A 8 13.44 -26.03 -30.14
N ILE A 9 13.65 -25.08 -31.06
CA ILE A 9 13.10 -23.74 -30.97
C ILE A 9 11.62 -23.86 -31.35
N GLY A 10 10.75 -23.94 -30.35
CA GLY A 10 9.31 -23.77 -30.56
C GLY A 10 9.02 -22.34 -30.98
N MET A 11 8.86 -22.11 -32.29
CA MET A 11 8.22 -20.90 -32.77
C MET A 11 6.79 -20.87 -32.23
N MET A 12 6.49 -19.91 -31.38
CA MET A 12 5.09 -19.59 -31.09
C MET A 12 4.43 -19.11 -32.38
N PRO A 13 3.21 -19.57 -32.70
CA PRO A 13 2.48 -19.07 -33.85
C PRO A 13 2.23 -17.56 -33.67
N PRO A 14 2.22 -16.79 -34.76
CA PRO A 14 1.86 -15.38 -34.69
C PRO A 14 0.44 -15.29 -34.12
N THR A 15 0.30 -14.57 -33.00
CA THR A 15 -1.01 -14.18 -32.47
C THR A 15 -1.68 -13.37 -33.57
N LEU A 16 -2.61 -14.03 -34.29
CA LEU A 16 -3.45 -13.38 -35.28
C LEU A 16 -4.20 -12.25 -34.57
N LEU A 17 -3.91 -11.02 -34.97
CA LEU A 17 -4.75 -9.87 -34.65
C LEU A 17 -6.18 -10.23 -35.10
N PRO A 18 -7.21 -9.96 -34.27
CA PRO A 18 -8.57 -10.26 -34.66
C PRO A 18 -8.92 -9.42 -35.89
N THR A 19 -9.07 -10.10 -37.02
CA THR A 19 -9.68 -9.55 -38.23
C THR A 19 -11.09 -9.10 -37.86
N LEU A 20 -11.27 -7.79 -37.75
CA LEU A 20 -12.55 -7.12 -37.52
C LEU A 20 -13.57 -7.63 -38.55
N ARG A 21 -14.65 -8.24 -38.07
CA ARG A 21 -15.77 -8.62 -38.94
C ARG A 21 -16.56 -7.35 -39.26
N PRO A 22 -17.04 -7.15 -40.49
CA PRO A 22 -17.87 -6.00 -40.87
C PRO A 22 -19.17 -5.87 -40.06
N ASP A 23 -19.56 -6.92 -39.31
CA ASP A 23 -20.77 -6.98 -38.50
C ASP A 23 -20.51 -6.90 -36.98
N ASP A 24 -19.30 -6.52 -36.54
CA ASP A 24 -19.07 -6.25 -35.12
C ASP A 24 -19.79 -4.94 -34.73
N PRO A 25 -20.81 -4.98 -33.85
CA PRO A 25 -21.56 -3.78 -33.47
C PRO A 25 -20.61 -2.78 -32.83
N ALA A 26 -20.64 -1.55 -33.33
CA ALA A 26 -19.80 -0.46 -32.88
C ALA A 26 -19.82 -0.38 -31.34
N ARG A 27 -18.67 -0.60 -30.70
CA ARG A 27 -18.47 -0.35 -29.26
C ARG A 27 -18.28 1.15 -28.97
N GLY A 28 -19.02 1.98 -29.69
CA GLY A 28 -19.28 3.37 -29.35
C GLY A 28 -20.62 3.49 -28.64
N VAL A 29 -20.87 4.61 -27.99
CA VAL A 29 -22.21 4.95 -27.50
C VAL A 29 -23.10 5.13 -28.73
N ASP A 30 -23.82 4.08 -29.12
CA ASP A 30 -24.83 4.17 -30.17
C ASP A 30 -26.01 4.98 -29.61
N LEU A 31 -26.01 6.28 -29.91
CA LEU A 31 -27.11 7.18 -29.66
C LEU A 31 -28.18 6.96 -30.73
N ASN A 32 -28.70 5.75 -30.85
CA ASN A 32 -29.82 5.48 -31.75
C ASN A 32 -31.10 6.09 -31.16
N LEU A 33 -31.28 7.38 -31.42
CA LEU A 33 -32.40 8.21 -30.95
C LEU A 33 -33.74 7.77 -31.53
N ASP A 34 -33.75 6.98 -32.61
CA ASP A 34 -34.98 6.49 -33.26
C ASP A 34 -35.68 5.41 -32.42
N SER A 35 -34.96 4.80 -31.48
CA SER A 35 -35.52 3.85 -30.52
C SER A 35 -36.17 4.51 -29.29
N PHE A 36 -36.00 5.83 -29.12
CA PHE A 36 -36.61 6.60 -28.03
C PHE A 36 -38.08 6.91 -28.36
N ASN A 37 -38.95 5.96 -28.07
CA ASN A 37 -40.38 6.16 -28.25
C ASN A 37 -40.97 7.04 -27.12
N LEU A 38 -41.10 8.35 -27.37
CA LEU A 38 -41.75 9.31 -26.46
C LEU A 38 -43.29 9.27 -26.53
N SER A 39 -43.90 8.46 -27.40
CA SER A 39 -45.35 8.47 -27.64
C SER A 39 -46.18 7.80 -26.55
N ALA A 40 -45.55 6.99 -25.69
CA ALA A 40 -46.21 6.38 -24.54
C ALA A 40 -45.44 6.78 -23.27
N PRO A 41 -45.89 7.81 -22.52
CA PRO A 41 -45.32 8.08 -21.22
C PRO A 41 -45.53 6.83 -20.35
N SER A 42 -44.45 6.11 -20.05
CA SER A 42 -44.50 5.00 -19.10
C SER A 42 -44.97 5.56 -17.76
N THR A 43 -46.20 5.22 -17.39
CA THR A 43 -46.85 5.47 -16.10
C THR A 43 -46.11 4.69 -15.02
N LEU A 44 -44.88 5.10 -14.73
CA LEU A 44 -44.19 4.72 -13.53
C LEU A 44 -44.99 5.28 -12.35
N THR A 45 -45.32 4.39 -11.43
CA THR A 45 -46.01 4.57 -10.13
C THR A 45 -45.43 5.66 -9.21
N TRP A 46 -44.45 6.42 -9.70
CA TRP A 46 -43.97 7.70 -9.16
C TRP A 46 -44.90 8.88 -9.42
N GLN A 47 -45.80 8.80 -10.39
CA GLN A 47 -46.66 9.94 -10.76
C GLN A 47 -47.58 10.40 -9.63
N ASP A 48 -48.03 9.52 -8.73
CA ASP A 48 -48.89 9.94 -7.60
C ASP A 48 -48.12 10.69 -6.51
N ARG A 49 -46.83 10.37 -6.30
CA ARG A 49 -45.94 11.08 -5.37
C ARG A 49 -45.35 12.35 -5.98
N CYS A 50 -45.05 12.34 -7.28
CA CYS A 50 -44.67 13.53 -8.03
C CYS A 50 -45.84 14.51 -8.21
N ALA A 51 -47.10 14.05 -8.28
CA ALA A 51 -48.26 14.91 -8.33
C ALA A 51 -48.45 15.72 -7.04
N GLN A 52 -48.18 15.14 -5.87
CA GLN A 52 -48.16 15.87 -4.59
C GLN A 52 -46.98 16.85 -4.49
N LEU A 53 -45.83 16.54 -5.10
CA LEU A 53 -44.66 17.41 -5.12
C LEU A 53 -44.74 18.55 -6.17
N ARG A 54 -45.47 18.34 -7.27
CA ARG A 54 -45.72 19.35 -8.32
C ARG A 54 -46.57 20.53 -7.86
N ALA A 55 -47.16 20.48 -6.66
CA ALA A 55 -47.87 21.59 -6.02
C ALA A 55 -46.95 22.71 -5.49
N GLY A 56 -45.79 22.94 -6.13
CA GLY A 56 -44.86 24.03 -5.83
C GLY A 56 -43.74 23.72 -4.84
N ALA A 57 -43.57 22.46 -4.43
CA ALA A 57 -42.46 22.07 -3.55
C ALA A 57 -41.19 21.78 -4.39
N ASP A 58 -40.07 22.38 -3.98
CA ASP A 58 -38.74 22.10 -4.50
C ASP A 58 -38.35 20.64 -4.18
N ILE A 59 -38.62 19.74 -5.13
CA ILE A 59 -38.40 18.29 -5.06
C ILE A 59 -36.96 17.99 -4.64
N SER A 60 -36.00 18.74 -5.17
CA SER A 60 -34.58 18.57 -4.89
C SER A 60 -34.28 18.85 -3.41
N ARG A 61 -34.79 19.96 -2.89
CA ARG A 61 -34.62 20.35 -1.48
C ARG A 61 -35.29 19.38 -0.54
N THR A 62 -36.48 18.90 -0.87
CA THR A 62 -37.15 17.86 -0.09
C THR A 62 -36.32 16.58 -0.07
N PHE A 63 -35.81 16.13 -1.21
CA PHE A 63 -34.94 14.94 -1.26
C PHE A 63 -33.70 15.10 -0.37
N TRP A 64 -32.94 16.19 -0.54
CA TRP A 64 -31.71 16.42 0.23
C TRP A 64 -31.98 16.57 1.72
N ALA A 65 -33.06 17.28 2.11
CA ALA A 65 -33.47 17.38 3.50
C ALA A 65 -33.74 16.00 4.12
N ASN A 66 -34.31 15.06 3.37
CA ASN A 66 -34.55 13.69 3.85
C ASN A 66 -33.27 12.85 3.95
N VAL A 67 -32.25 13.13 3.14
CA VAL A 67 -30.92 12.48 3.22
C VAL A 67 -30.09 13.02 4.39
N ASP A 68 -30.19 14.32 4.69
CA ASP A 68 -29.32 15.05 5.63
C ASP A 68 -29.80 15.03 7.11
N ASN A 69 -30.70 14.11 7.46
CA ASN A 69 -31.35 13.97 8.78
C ASN A 69 -32.42 15.03 9.08
N GLY A 70 -33.09 15.56 8.05
CA GLY A 70 -34.31 16.34 8.22
C GLY A 70 -35.44 15.56 8.91
N PRO A 71 -36.56 16.24 9.22
CA PRO A 71 -37.68 15.68 9.97
C PRO A 71 -38.16 14.33 9.41
N PRO A 72 -38.85 13.51 10.24
CA PRO A 72 -39.10 12.10 9.95
C PRO A 72 -40.03 11.94 8.74
N SER A 73 -39.47 11.75 7.55
CA SER A 73 -40.25 11.58 6.33
C SER A 73 -39.52 10.78 5.26
N LEU A 74 -40.34 10.18 4.38
CA LEU A 74 -40.07 9.52 3.10
C LEU A 74 -39.17 8.27 3.06
N PHE A 75 -38.03 8.23 3.76
CA PHE A 75 -37.09 7.11 3.67
C PHE A 75 -36.90 6.39 5.01
N LYS A 76 -36.72 5.07 4.96
CA LYS A 76 -36.24 4.29 6.10
C LYS A 76 -34.78 4.65 6.41
N GLU A 77 -34.34 4.43 7.64
CA GLU A 77 -32.98 4.81 8.06
C GLU A 77 -31.90 4.06 7.27
N GLU A 78 -32.15 2.82 6.88
CA GLU A 78 -31.22 2.04 6.05
C GLU A 78 -31.08 2.67 4.65
N ASP A 79 -32.18 3.18 4.09
CA ASP A 79 -32.20 3.85 2.78
C ASP A 79 -31.54 5.21 2.83
N ARG A 80 -31.74 5.97 3.91
CA ARG A 80 -31.02 7.24 4.13
C ARG A 80 -29.52 7.01 4.21
N THR A 81 -29.09 6.00 4.96
CA THR A 81 -27.69 5.63 5.08
C THR A 81 -27.09 5.23 3.72
N LEU A 82 -27.82 4.43 2.94
CA LEU A 82 -27.42 4.06 1.57
C LEU A 82 -27.29 5.28 0.66
N LEU A 83 -28.32 6.12 0.60
CA LEU A 83 -28.35 7.30 -0.26
C LEU A 83 -27.27 8.31 0.14
N ARG A 84 -26.96 8.46 1.43
CA ARG A 84 -25.85 9.30 1.91
C ARG A 84 -24.49 8.78 1.46
N LYS A 85 -24.30 7.46 1.41
CA LYS A 85 -23.07 6.86 0.86
C LYS A 85 -22.96 7.12 -0.65
N VAL A 86 -24.06 6.99 -1.39
CA VAL A 86 -24.09 7.16 -2.85
C VAL A 86 -23.93 8.63 -3.25
N PHE A 87 -24.62 9.54 -2.56
CA PHE A 87 -24.54 10.99 -2.75
C PHE A 87 -23.61 11.64 -1.74
N ASN A 88 -22.42 11.06 -1.57
CA ASN A 88 -21.39 11.63 -0.73
C ASN A 88 -20.93 12.97 -1.34
N CYS A 89 -21.15 14.05 -0.59
CA CYS A 89 -20.83 15.40 -1.04
C CYS A 89 -19.35 15.65 -1.29
N ASN A 90 -18.50 14.79 -0.77
CA ASN A 90 -17.07 14.93 -0.95
C ASN A 90 -16.54 14.28 -2.22
N ILE A 91 -17.32 13.35 -2.80
CA ILE A 91 -16.99 12.69 -4.05
C ILE A 91 -17.71 13.41 -5.20
N SER A 92 -19.01 13.67 -5.03
CA SER A 92 -19.84 14.33 -6.04
C SER A 92 -20.99 15.09 -5.37
N ASP A 93 -20.74 16.35 -4.99
CA ASP A 93 -21.78 17.23 -4.45
C ASP A 93 -22.74 17.72 -5.55
N ARG A 94 -23.86 17.01 -5.69
CA ARG A 94 -24.95 17.41 -6.59
C ARG A 94 -25.94 18.38 -5.95
N ARG A 95 -25.77 18.79 -4.68
CA ARG A 95 -26.68 19.73 -4.02
C ARG A 95 -26.65 21.11 -4.68
N LYS A 96 -25.50 21.50 -5.25
CA LYS A 96 -25.31 22.77 -5.97
C LYS A 96 -26.12 22.87 -7.27
N GLU A 97 -26.66 21.75 -7.76
CA GLU A 97 -27.54 21.76 -8.94
C GLU A 97 -28.91 22.39 -8.64
N GLY A 98 -29.30 22.50 -7.37
CA GLY A 98 -30.59 23.06 -6.94
C GLY A 98 -31.75 22.39 -7.66
N ASP A 99 -32.65 23.21 -8.23
CA ASP A 99 -33.83 22.74 -8.96
C ASP A 99 -33.52 21.92 -10.22
N ARG A 100 -32.27 21.93 -10.72
CA ARG A 100 -31.87 21.08 -11.87
C ARG A 100 -31.63 19.63 -11.47
N PHE A 101 -31.46 19.36 -10.18
CA PHE A 101 -31.29 18.01 -9.69
C PHE A 101 -32.63 17.25 -9.75
N ILE A 102 -32.64 16.18 -10.53
CA ILE A 102 -33.76 15.23 -10.57
C ILE A 102 -33.37 14.04 -9.68
N PRO A 103 -34.08 13.80 -8.55
CA PRO A 103 -33.79 12.66 -7.70
C PRO A 103 -33.91 11.33 -8.47
N PRO A 104 -33.08 10.34 -8.12
CA PRO A 104 -33.22 9.00 -8.70
C PRO A 104 -34.56 8.38 -8.28
N ASP A 105 -34.99 7.35 -9.03
CA ASP A 105 -36.12 6.52 -8.61
C ASP A 105 -35.87 5.95 -7.20
N THR A 106 -36.80 6.16 -6.27
CA THR A 106 -36.72 5.58 -4.91
C THR A 106 -37.63 4.36 -4.75
N SER A 107 -38.00 3.69 -5.84
CA SER A 107 -38.72 2.42 -5.78
C SER A 107 -37.92 1.36 -5.02
N PHE A 108 -38.63 0.42 -4.39
CA PHE A 108 -37.99 -0.66 -3.65
C PHE A 108 -37.03 -1.49 -4.53
N ALA A 109 -37.42 -1.76 -5.78
CA ALA A 109 -36.61 -2.51 -6.73
C ALA A 109 -35.30 -1.79 -7.07
N TYR A 110 -35.37 -0.48 -7.34
CA TYR A 110 -34.18 0.33 -7.60
C TYR A 110 -33.27 0.39 -6.38
N LEU A 111 -33.82 0.67 -5.19
CA LEU A 111 -33.03 0.74 -3.96
C LEU A 111 -32.39 -0.61 -3.63
N GLN A 112 -33.07 -1.73 -3.88
CA GLN A 112 -32.50 -3.06 -3.69
C GLN A 112 -31.32 -3.33 -4.63
N LYS A 113 -31.43 -2.92 -5.90
CA LYS A 113 -30.31 -2.98 -6.87
C LYS A 113 -29.16 -2.05 -6.44
N LEU A 114 -29.48 -0.86 -5.94
CA LEU A 114 -28.46 0.07 -5.44
C LEU A 114 -27.72 -0.50 -4.23
N ARG A 115 -28.41 -1.17 -3.29
CA ARG A 115 -27.77 -1.89 -2.18
C ARG A 115 -26.82 -2.97 -2.65
N SER A 116 -27.20 -3.76 -3.66
CA SER A 116 -26.31 -4.81 -4.19
C SER A 116 -25.05 -4.22 -4.82
N LEU A 117 -25.20 -3.14 -5.60
CA LEU A 117 -24.07 -2.44 -6.22
C LEU A 117 -23.14 -1.80 -5.19
N VAL A 118 -23.69 -1.13 -4.16
CA VAL A 118 -22.87 -0.54 -3.09
C VAL A 118 -22.11 -1.61 -2.32
N LYS A 119 -22.72 -2.77 -2.06
CA LYS A 119 -22.06 -3.90 -1.41
C LYS A 119 -20.93 -4.49 -2.27
N GLU A 120 -21.11 -4.55 -3.58
CA GLU A 120 -20.07 -4.97 -4.53
C GLU A 120 -18.89 -3.99 -4.51
N GLU A 121 -19.17 -2.69 -4.57
CA GLU A 121 -18.15 -1.64 -4.50
C GLU A 121 -17.39 -1.65 -3.16
N GLU A 122 -18.08 -1.83 -2.02
CA GLU A 122 -17.44 -2.00 -0.71
C GLU A 122 -16.48 -3.22 -0.70
N SER A 123 -16.86 -4.31 -1.36
CA SER A 123 -15.99 -5.48 -1.53
C SER A 123 -14.75 -5.15 -2.37
N LEU A 124 -14.92 -4.40 -3.46
CA LEU A 124 -13.80 -3.96 -4.30
C LEU A 124 -12.87 -2.99 -3.56
N GLN A 125 -13.40 -2.04 -2.79
CA GLN A 125 -12.61 -1.14 -1.95
C GLN A 125 -11.77 -1.91 -0.93
N LYS A 126 -12.38 -2.92 -0.29
CA LYS A 126 -11.65 -3.81 0.63
C LYS A 126 -10.52 -4.55 -0.10
N ARG A 127 -10.81 -5.15 -1.26
CA ARG A 127 -9.79 -5.84 -2.07
C ARG A 127 -8.66 -4.92 -2.53
N ARG A 128 -8.97 -3.68 -2.91
CA ARG A 128 -7.99 -2.63 -3.23
C ARG A 128 -7.08 -2.34 -2.02
N LYS A 129 -7.66 -2.08 -0.84
CA LYS A 129 -6.92 -1.84 0.40
C LYS A 129 -6.04 -3.05 0.78
N ASP A 130 -6.60 -4.25 0.74
CA ASP A 130 -5.88 -5.49 1.05
C ASP A 130 -4.71 -5.72 0.09
N HIS A 131 -4.92 -5.51 -1.22
CA HIS A 131 -3.84 -5.62 -2.20
C HIS A 131 -2.78 -4.53 -1.99
N PHE A 132 -3.19 -3.27 -1.78
CA PHE A 132 -2.27 -2.17 -1.49
C PHE A 132 -1.42 -2.43 -0.24
N PHE A 133 -1.96 -3.09 0.79
CA PHE A 133 -1.23 -3.47 2.00
C PHE A 133 -0.52 -4.82 1.92
N SER A 134 -0.54 -5.48 0.75
CA SER A 134 0.15 -6.75 0.53
C SER A 134 1.60 -6.55 0.04
N GLN A 135 2.48 -7.51 0.30
CA GLN A 135 3.87 -7.44 -0.19
C GLN A 135 3.98 -7.45 -1.72
N SER A 136 2.95 -7.94 -2.43
CA SER A 136 2.94 -8.08 -3.89
C SER A 136 2.52 -6.82 -4.64
N PHE A 137 2.04 -5.78 -3.95
CA PHE A 137 1.75 -4.51 -4.61
C PHE A 137 3.04 -3.79 -5.01
N GLU A 138 3.10 -3.43 -6.28
CA GLU A 138 4.21 -2.72 -6.90
C GLU A 138 3.74 -1.33 -7.36
N MET A 139 4.50 -0.30 -7.00
CA MET A 139 4.16 1.10 -7.31
C MET A 139 4.03 1.37 -8.82
N ASP A 140 4.85 0.70 -9.63
CA ASP A 140 4.89 0.92 -11.08
C ASP A 140 3.86 0.07 -11.84
N ALA A 141 3.43 -1.04 -11.24
CA ALA A 141 2.49 -2.01 -11.78
C ALA A 141 1.43 -2.36 -10.71
N PRO A 142 0.54 -1.41 -10.37
CA PRO A 142 -0.39 -1.57 -9.25
C PRO A 142 -1.44 -2.69 -9.49
N GLY A 143 -1.62 -3.13 -10.74
CA GLY A 143 -2.54 -4.19 -11.13
C GLY A 143 -3.94 -3.67 -11.51
N LEU A 144 -4.80 -4.60 -11.93
CA LEU A 144 -6.14 -4.29 -12.48
C LEU A 144 -7.15 -3.78 -11.45
N LEU A 145 -6.81 -3.83 -10.16
CA LEU A 145 -7.66 -3.29 -9.10
C LEU A 145 -7.58 -1.76 -8.98
N PHE A 146 -6.65 -1.12 -9.69
CA PHE A 146 -6.42 0.32 -9.62
C PHE A 146 -6.58 0.97 -10.99
N PRO A 147 -6.81 2.30 -11.04
CA PRO A 147 -6.85 3.03 -12.30
C PRO A 147 -5.59 2.80 -13.13
N LEU A 148 -5.77 2.62 -14.44
CA LEU A 148 -4.64 2.48 -15.38
C LEU A 148 -3.70 3.69 -15.35
N SER A 149 -4.21 4.87 -14.96
CA SER A 149 -3.42 6.10 -14.79
C SER A 149 -2.40 6.03 -13.63
N TRP A 150 -2.47 5.01 -12.77
CA TRP A 150 -1.48 4.77 -11.72
C TRP A 150 -0.26 4.01 -12.23
N ALA A 151 -0.40 3.22 -13.29
CA ALA A 151 0.73 2.53 -13.90
C ALA A 151 1.67 3.56 -14.55
N SER A 152 2.98 3.33 -14.45
CA SER A 152 3.96 4.22 -15.07
C SER A 152 3.80 4.19 -16.59
N SER A 153 3.52 5.34 -17.21
CA SER A 153 3.35 5.45 -18.67
C SER A 153 4.60 5.05 -19.47
N LEU A 154 5.74 4.88 -18.80
CA LEU A 154 7.04 4.56 -19.38
C LEU A 154 7.22 3.08 -19.74
N GLU A 155 6.33 2.18 -19.34
CA GLU A 155 6.48 0.74 -19.64
C GLU A 155 6.13 0.34 -21.08
N ILE A 156 5.37 1.16 -21.81
CA ILE A 156 4.86 0.77 -23.14
C ILE A 156 5.97 0.68 -24.20
N PHE A 157 7.13 1.32 -24.00
CA PHE A 157 8.17 1.44 -25.04
C PHE A 157 9.49 0.69 -24.77
N ARG A 158 9.70 0.09 -23.59
CA ARG A 158 10.98 -0.56 -23.26
C ARG A 158 10.89 -2.08 -23.30
N LYS A 159 10.82 -2.66 -24.49
CA LYS A 159 10.98 -4.11 -24.77
C LYS A 159 12.37 -4.69 -24.44
N GLY A 160 13.19 -4.04 -23.62
CA GLY A 160 14.55 -4.53 -23.32
C GLY A 160 15.23 -3.93 -22.08
N ALA A 161 14.51 -3.23 -21.20
CA ALA A 161 15.14 -2.63 -20.03
C ALA A 161 15.29 -3.65 -18.89
N THR A 162 16.54 -4.01 -18.62
CA THR A 162 17.11 -4.58 -17.39
C THR A 162 16.12 -4.88 -16.27
N ALA A 163 15.98 -6.16 -15.93
CA ALA A 163 15.20 -6.66 -14.80
C ALA A 163 15.36 -5.75 -13.58
N LYS A 164 14.31 -4.97 -13.29
CA LYS A 164 14.26 -4.09 -12.12
C LYS A 164 14.42 -5.00 -10.91
N ARG A 165 15.52 -4.85 -10.16
CA ARG A 165 15.78 -5.65 -8.95
C ARG A 165 14.61 -5.45 -8.00
N SER A 166 13.75 -6.45 -7.88
CA SER A 166 12.64 -6.45 -6.93
C SER A 166 13.25 -6.43 -5.52
N CYS A 167 12.95 -5.36 -4.78
CA CYS A 167 13.36 -5.23 -3.40
C CYS A 167 12.47 -6.18 -2.60
N SER A 168 13.05 -7.23 -2.00
CA SER A 168 12.27 -8.17 -1.20
C SER A 168 11.74 -7.45 0.05
N LEU A 169 10.43 -7.22 0.09
CA LEU A 169 9.73 -6.66 1.24
C LEU A 169 9.45 -7.80 2.22
N ARG A 170 9.76 -7.58 3.51
CA ARG A 170 9.31 -8.47 4.58
C ARG A 170 8.33 -7.73 5.47
N ALA A 171 7.17 -8.35 5.73
CA ALA A 171 6.21 -7.85 6.69
C ALA A 171 6.91 -7.61 8.03
N TYR A 172 6.85 -6.38 8.50
CA TYR A 172 7.40 -6.01 9.78
C TYR A 172 6.32 -6.20 10.83
N LEU A 173 6.28 -7.40 11.43
CA LEU A 173 5.29 -7.75 12.43
C LEU A 173 5.61 -7.12 13.78
N ASP A 174 4.71 -6.24 14.19
CA ASP A 174 4.31 -5.92 15.56
C ASP A 174 5.17 -4.97 16.42
N LYS A 175 4.53 -3.85 16.78
CA LYS A 175 4.20 -3.44 18.17
C LYS A 175 3.43 -2.12 18.10
N LYS A 176 2.19 -2.09 18.61
CA LYS A 176 1.38 -0.85 18.75
C LYS A 176 2.17 0.33 19.32
N SER A 177 3.14 0.06 20.20
CA SER A 177 4.02 1.09 20.80
C SER A 177 4.89 1.84 19.78
N ARG A 178 5.16 1.26 18.60
CA ARG A 178 5.96 1.89 17.53
C ARG A 178 5.11 2.68 16.53
N ALA A 179 3.81 2.41 16.47
CA ALA A 179 2.90 3.10 15.56
C ALA A 179 2.88 4.61 15.83
N GLN A 180 2.97 5.04 17.09
CA GLN A 180 3.00 6.46 17.44
C GLN A 180 4.28 7.16 16.98
N ALA A 181 5.44 6.51 17.13
CA ALA A 181 6.72 7.04 16.67
C ALA A 181 6.76 7.12 15.13
N LEU A 182 6.22 6.11 14.42
CA LEU A 182 6.04 6.20 12.96
C LEU A 182 5.11 7.36 12.58
N LYS A 183 3.94 7.49 13.23
CA LYS A 183 3.02 8.61 12.97
C LYS A 183 3.69 9.98 13.11
N GLN A 184 4.59 10.15 14.08
CA GLN A 184 5.36 11.39 14.22
C GLN A 184 6.38 11.55 13.09
N ALA A 185 7.12 10.49 12.73
CA ALA A 185 8.08 10.53 11.63
C ALA A 185 7.43 10.77 10.26
N LEU A 186 6.22 10.25 10.03
CA LEU A 186 5.48 10.44 8.77
C LEU A 186 5.13 11.92 8.52
N LYS A 187 4.97 12.73 9.56
CA LYS A 187 4.65 14.16 9.42
C LYS A 187 5.78 14.98 8.79
N SER A 188 7.02 14.50 8.86
CA SER A 188 8.20 15.21 8.33
C SER A 188 8.72 14.61 7.02
N VAL A 189 8.08 13.58 6.47
CA VAL A 189 8.55 12.86 5.30
C VAL A 189 7.56 13.00 4.15
N VAL A 190 8.07 13.28 2.95
CA VAL A 190 7.27 13.30 1.72
C VAL A 190 7.04 11.85 1.24
N PRO A 191 5.79 11.45 0.95
CA PRO A 191 5.51 10.12 0.43
C PRO A 191 6.13 9.93 -0.97
N VAL A 192 6.65 8.74 -1.24
CA VAL A 192 7.17 8.35 -2.57
C VAL A 192 6.08 7.86 -3.52
N PHE A 193 4.92 7.55 -2.97
CA PHE A 193 3.71 7.22 -3.71
C PHE A 193 2.56 7.91 -2.99
N ASP A 194 1.74 8.66 -3.72
CA ASP A 194 0.62 9.40 -3.17
C ASP A 194 -0.46 9.50 -4.25
N LYS A 195 -1.51 8.70 -4.10
CA LYS A 195 -2.59 8.60 -5.08
C LYS A 195 -3.94 8.48 -4.37
N SER A 196 -4.99 8.98 -5.01
CA SER A 196 -6.37 8.87 -4.54
C SER A 196 -7.17 7.96 -5.46
N THR A 197 -7.99 7.09 -4.89
CA THR A 197 -8.96 6.26 -5.60
C THR A 197 -10.22 7.07 -5.94
N GLU A 198 -11.11 6.48 -6.73
CA GLU A 198 -12.36 7.14 -7.17
C GLU A 198 -13.29 7.50 -6.00
N ASP A 199 -13.25 6.71 -4.93
CA ASP A 199 -13.99 6.93 -3.68
C ASP A 199 -13.33 7.97 -2.75
N GLY A 200 -12.25 8.62 -3.19
CA GLY A 200 -11.54 9.63 -2.42
C GLY A 200 -10.55 9.08 -1.40
N THR A 201 -10.44 7.75 -1.23
CA THR A 201 -9.44 7.14 -0.34
C THR A 201 -8.03 7.45 -0.87
N ARG A 202 -7.21 8.10 -0.04
CA ARG A 202 -5.83 8.44 -0.37
C ARG A 202 -4.88 7.37 0.16
N LEU A 203 -4.13 6.75 -0.74
CA LEU A 203 -3.17 5.70 -0.46
C LEU A 203 -1.76 6.26 -0.60
N ARG A 204 -0.91 6.08 0.42
CA ARG A 204 0.46 6.61 0.41
C ARG A 204 1.49 5.57 0.80
N ILE A 205 2.68 5.69 0.21
CA ILE A 205 3.86 4.90 0.58
C ILE A 205 4.97 5.85 0.97
N TYR A 206 5.50 5.65 2.17
CA TYR A 206 6.64 6.37 2.71
C TYR A 206 7.85 5.46 2.78
N ARG A 207 9.03 6.01 2.52
CA ARG A 207 10.30 5.30 2.68
C ARG A 207 11.12 5.99 3.75
N ILE A 208 11.25 5.35 4.90
CA ILE A 208 11.91 5.92 6.08
C ILE A 208 12.90 4.90 6.62
N LEU A 209 14.20 5.22 6.56
CA LEU A 209 15.25 4.45 7.22
C LEU A 209 15.24 2.94 6.87
N GLY A 210 15.03 2.60 5.60
CA GLY A 210 14.95 1.20 5.16
C GLY A 210 13.61 0.52 5.46
N LEU A 211 12.63 1.24 5.98
CA LEU A 211 11.24 0.80 6.06
C LEU A 211 10.42 1.35 4.89
N GLU A 212 9.43 0.58 4.47
CA GLU A 212 8.32 1.02 3.64
C GLU A 212 7.07 1.05 4.51
N VAL A 213 6.47 2.22 4.67
CA VAL A 213 5.24 2.40 5.47
C VAL A 213 4.12 2.73 4.50
N ARG A 214 3.09 1.90 4.48
CA ARG A 214 1.90 2.10 3.65
C ARG A 214 0.74 2.56 4.51
N THR A 215 0.13 3.66 4.11
CA THR A 215 -0.99 4.29 4.82
C THR A 215 -2.19 4.42 3.91
N ALA A 216 -3.38 4.42 4.51
CA ALA A 216 -4.62 4.82 3.86
C ALA A 216 -5.29 5.91 4.68
N GLN A 217 -5.90 6.84 3.99
CA GLN A 217 -6.72 7.90 4.56
C GLN A 217 -8.06 7.89 3.84
N GLU A 218 -9.12 7.52 4.55
CA GLU A 218 -10.48 7.68 4.06
C GLU A 218 -10.83 9.17 3.99
N HIS A 219 -11.89 9.50 3.24
CA HIS A 219 -12.34 10.88 3.11
C HIS A 219 -12.63 11.51 4.49
N ASP A 220 -12.05 12.67 4.78
CA ASP A 220 -12.01 13.35 6.10
C ASP A 220 -11.51 12.50 7.28
N GLY A 221 -11.02 11.30 7.00
CA GLY A 221 -10.46 10.39 7.98
C GLY A 221 -9.06 10.80 8.40
N LEU A 222 -8.64 10.28 9.56
CA LEU A 222 -7.24 10.32 9.94
C LEU A 222 -6.45 9.30 9.13
N GLU A 223 -5.25 9.69 8.72
CA GLU A 223 -4.33 8.76 8.08
C GLU A 223 -3.97 7.61 9.03
N ALA A 224 -4.19 6.38 8.55
CA ALA A 224 -3.94 5.15 9.27
C ALA A 224 -2.82 4.36 8.60
N ILE A 225 -1.89 3.83 9.42
CA ILE A 225 -0.86 2.89 8.96
C ILE A 225 -1.53 1.53 8.78
N GLY A 226 -1.55 1.03 7.54
CA GLY A 226 -2.11 -0.30 7.23
C GLY A 226 -1.04 -1.38 7.11
N ALA A 227 0.16 -1.04 6.63
CA ALA A 227 1.27 -1.99 6.56
C ALA A 227 2.63 -1.32 6.76
N VAL A 228 3.58 -2.09 7.30
CA VAL A 228 4.99 -1.70 7.41
C VAL A 228 5.84 -2.87 6.92
N PHE A 229 6.77 -2.57 6.03
CA PHE A 229 7.71 -3.55 5.49
C PHE A 229 9.15 -3.12 5.75
N SER A 230 10.01 -4.10 6.02
CA SER A 230 11.45 -3.89 5.92
C SER A 230 11.86 -4.02 4.45
N ARG A 231 12.59 -3.04 3.94
CA ARG A 231 13.21 -3.07 2.62
C ARG A 231 14.61 -3.63 2.78
N ARG A 232 14.81 -4.88 2.37
CA ARG A 232 16.16 -5.40 2.21
C ARG A 232 16.64 -5.04 0.81
N ALA A 233 17.79 -4.39 0.72
CA ALA A 233 18.53 -4.43 -0.53
C ALA A 233 18.69 -5.92 -0.90
N SER A 234 18.47 -6.28 -2.16
CA SER A 234 18.70 -7.64 -2.67
C SER A 234 20.22 -7.90 -2.71
N ALA A 235 20.91 -7.75 -1.58
CA ALA A 235 22.20 -8.37 -1.40
C ALA A 235 21.93 -9.86 -1.50
N ARG A 236 22.63 -10.53 -2.41
CA ARG A 236 22.65 -12.00 -2.48
C ARG A 236 22.85 -12.47 -1.04
N PRO A 237 21.89 -13.22 -0.45
CA PRO A 237 22.05 -13.65 0.93
C PRO A 237 23.42 -14.33 1.01
N PRO A 238 24.26 -13.96 2.00
CA PRO A 238 25.48 -14.72 2.21
C PRO A 238 25.08 -16.19 2.34
N PRO A 239 25.90 -17.13 1.84
CA PRO A 239 25.58 -18.56 1.87
C PRO A 239 25.03 -18.91 3.26
N LEU A 240 23.83 -19.53 3.33
CA LEU A 240 23.24 -19.95 4.59
C LEU A 240 24.32 -20.73 5.37
N HIS A 241 24.68 -20.23 6.56
CA HIS A 241 25.73 -20.78 7.43
C HIS A 241 27.20 -20.47 7.09
N ALA A 242 27.49 -19.43 6.31
CA ALA A 242 28.83 -18.84 6.36
C ALA A 242 29.01 -18.19 7.74
N SER A 243 29.53 -18.94 8.73
CA SER A 243 30.03 -18.32 9.96
C SER A 243 31.08 -17.30 9.55
N ILE A 244 31.09 -16.15 10.22
CA ILE A 244 32.07 -15.12 9.91
C ILE A 244 33.46 -15.72 10.08
N GLN A 245 34.25 -15.71 9.01
CA GLN A 245 35.59 -16.30 9.09
C GLN A 245 36.41 -15.43 10.04
N SER A 246 37.19 -16.06 10.91
CA SER A 246 38.03 -15.37 11.89
C SER A 246 39.03 -14.39 11.28
N ARG A 247 39.28 -14.49 9.97
CA ARG A 247 40.19 -13.65 9.19
C ARG A 247 39.51 -12.49 8.46
N GLU A 248 38.19 -12.38 8.50
CA GLU A 248 37.48 -11.28 7.86
C GLU A 248 37.90 -9.94 8.46
N GLN A 249 38.30 -9.01 7.60
CA GLN A 249 38.65 -7.66 8.00
C GLN A 249 37.39 -6.83 8.26
N ILE A 250 37.43 -6.06 9.35
CA ILE A 250 36.36 -5.10 9.66
C ILE A 250 36.61 -3.83 8.84
N VAL A 251 35.70 -3.52 7.93
CA VAL A 251 35.79 -2.34 7.06
C VAL A 251 35.11 -1.13 7.67
N LYS A 252 34.13 -1.34 8.55
CA LYS A 252 33.35 -0.27 9.16
C LYS A 252 32.80 -0.69 10.52
N ALA A 253 32.84 0.21 11.49
CA ALA A 253 32.14 0.06 12.76
C ALA A 253 31.21 1.26 12.96
N THR A 254 29.96 1.01 13.32
CA THR A 254 28.98 2.06 13.58
C THR A 254 28.40 1.86 14.96
N GLU A 255 28.51 2.88 15.81
CA GLU A 255 27.90 2.90 17.12
C GLU A 255 26.49 3.50 17.01
N TYR A 256 25.55 2.80 17.62
CA TYR A 256 24.14 3.13 17.65
C TYR A 256 23.68 3.25 19.09
N ILE A 257 22.73 4.15 19.32
CA ILE A 257 21.99 4.24 20.57
C ILE A 257 20.51 4.11 20.26
N GLU A 258 19.85 3.14 20.88
CA GLU A 258 18.39 3.00 20.82
C GLU A 258 17.72 3.38 22.14
N LYS A 259 16.51 3.92 22.06
CA LYS A 259 15.70 4.24 23.23
C LYS A 259 15.00 2.97 23.74
N THR A 260 15.19 2.66 25.01
CA THR A 260 14.51 1.56 25.71
C THR A 260 13.58 2.11 26.80
N ARG A 261 12.84 1.23 27.48
CA ARG A 261 12.02 1.62 28.65
C ARG A 261 12.86 2.14 29.82
N LYS A 262 14.12 1.70 29.93
CA LYS A 262 15.02 2.00 31.05
C LYS A 262 16.05 3.11 30.74
N GLY A 263 15.94 3.76 29.57
CA GLY A 263 16.90 4.78 29.13
C GLY A 263 17.41 4.50 27.73
N PHE A 264 18.72 4.60 27.53
CA PHE A 264 19.37 4.40 26.24
C PHE A 264 20.21 3.12 26.27
N HIS A 265 20.15 2.34 25.19
CA HIS A 265 20.91 1.10 25.04
C HIS A 265 21.89 1.26 23.87
N PRO A 266 23.20 1.39 24.16
CA PRO A 266 24.22 1.47 23.12
C PRO A 266 24.53 0.08 22.57
N TYR A 267 24.73 0.00 21.26
CA TYR A 267 25.25 -1.18 20.58
C TYR A 267 26.11 -0.76 19.39
N MET A 268 26.99 -1.65 18.96
CA MET A 268 27.89 -1.42 17.83
C MET A 268 27.60 -2.45 16.73
N VAL A 269 27.59 -1.99 15.49
CA VAL A 269 27.52 -2.84 14.30
C VAL A 269 28.86 -2.79 13.59
N LEU A 270 29.48 -3.95 13.44
CA LEU A 270 30.70 -4.14 12.67
C LEU A 270 30.34 -4.73 11.32
N GLU A 271 30.74 -4.07 10.24
CA GLU A 271 30.61 -4.55 8.88
C GLU A 271 31.97 -5.08 8.42
N THR A 272 32.00 -6.30 7.87
CA THR A 272 33.21 -6.92 7.34
C THR A 272 33.36 -6.70 5.84
N GLU A 273 34.55 -6.97 5.29
CA GLU A 273 34.83 -6.87 3.84
C GLU A 273 33.95 -7.81 2.99
N LEU A 274 33.46 -8.91 3.57
CA LEU A 274 32.51 -9.83 2.94
C LEU A 274 31.05 -9.44 3.17
N ASN A 275 30.80 -8.22 3.67
CA ASN A 275 29.47 -7.68 3.96
C ASN A 275 28.69 -8.49 5.02
N ASN A 276 29.40 -9.17 5.93
CA ASN A 276 28.79 -9.70 7.15
C ASN A 276 28.63 -8.57 8.17
N LYS A 277 27.61 -8.69 9.03
CA LYS A 277 27.32 -7.73 10.09
C LYS A 277 27.39 -8.41 11.45
N VAL A 278 28.20 -7.90 12.36
CA VAL A 278 28.26 -8.35 13.76
C VAL A 278 27.69 -7.26 14.66
N VAL A 279 26.71 -7.61 15.47
CA VAL A 279 26.20 -6.72 16.52
C VAL A 279 26.87 -7.07 17.83
N ILE A 280 27.44 -6.08 18.49
CA ILE A 280 27.99 -6.19 19.84
C ILE A 280 27.22 -5.23 20.74
N GLU A 281 26.62 -5.75 21.80
CA GLU A 281 25.89 -4.95 22.78
C GLU A 281 26.32 -5.28 24.21
N LYS A 282 26.44 -4.26 25.06
CA LYS A 282 26.76 -4.40 26.48
C LYS A 282 25.52 -4.12 27.31
N TYR A 283 25.09 -5.09 28.10
CA TYR A 283 23.96 -4.94 29.02
C TYR A 283 24.36 -4.19 30.29
N ALA A 284 23.35 -3.72 31.04
CA ALA A 284 23.55 -3.01 32.30
C ALA A 284 24.26 -3.85 33.38
N ASP A 285 24.20 -5.19 33.28
CA ASP A 285 24.92 -6.12 34.15
C ASP A 285 26.39 -6.34 33.73
N GLY A 286 26.86 -5.62 32.71
CA GLY A 286 28.20 -5.74 32.16
C GLY A 286 28.40 -6.86 31.14
N ARG A 287 27.42 -7.76 30.95
CA ARG A 287 27.53 -8.84 29.95
C ARG A 287 27.55 -8.27 28.55
N VAL A 288 28.40 -8.84 27.70
CA VAL A 288 28.48 -8.50 26.28
C VAL A 288 27.81 -9.61 25.47
N LYS A 289 26.81 -9.26 24.66
CA LYS A 289 26.21 -10.16 23.68
C LYS A 289 26.73 -9.82 22.29
N ARG A 290 27.09 -10.87 21.57
CA ARG A 290 27.53 -10.82 20.17
C ARG A 290 26.54 -11.62 19.33
N GLU A 291 26.07 -11.03 18.24
CA GLU A 291 25.13 -11.65 17.32
C GLU A 291 25.59 -11.43 15.88
N GLU A 292 25.80 -12.52 15.15
CA GLU A 292 26.24 -12.49 13.75
C GLU A 292 25.03 -12.47 12.82
N ASN A 293 25.04 -11.57 11.84
CA ASN A 293 24.03 -11.39 10.81
C ASN A 293 22.57 -11.38 11.34
N PRO A 294 22.23 -10.57 12.36
CA PRO A 294 20.88 -10.56 12.91
C PRO A 294 19.85 -10.19 11.84
N GLU A 295 18.80 -11.01 11.72
CA GLU A 295 17.82 -10.88 10.63
C GLU A 295 17.09 -9.53 10.61
N ASN A 296 16.96 -8.89 11.76
CA ASN A 296 16.20 -7.65 11.96
C ASN A 296 17.10 -6.42 12.14
N LEU A 297 18.40 -6.51 11.81
CA LEU A 297 19.36 -5.44 12.06
C LEU A 297 19.01 -4.14 11.35
N ASP A 298 18.63 -4.20 10.08
CA ASP A 298 18.30 -2.98 9.31
C ASP A 298 17.12 -2.24 9.94
N VAL A 299 16.15 -3.00 10.46
CA VAL A 299 15.04 -2.40 11.20
C VAL A 299 15.52 -1.85 12.53
N ARG A 300 16.33 -2.59 13.30
CA ARG A 300 16.85 -2.06 14.57
C ARG A 300 17.62 -0.74 14.36
N ASN A 301 18.45 -0.67 13.33
CA ASN A 301 19.20 0.51 12.94
C ASN A 301 18.29 1.67 12.52
N SER A 302 17.13 1.38 11.91
CA SER A 302 16.15 2.40 11.52
C SER A 302 15.51 3.12 12.71
N TRP A 303 15.65 2.58 13.92
CA TRP A 303 15.10 3.16 15.15
C TRP A 303 16.16 3.74 16.07
N ALA A 304 17.43 3.44 15.77
CA ALA A 304 18.54 3.90 16.57
C ALA A 304 19.12 5.20 16.00
N ARG A 305 19.67 6.00 16.90
CA ARG A 305 20.48 7.15 16.52
C ARG A 305 21.91 6.69 16.34
N VAL A 306 22.52 7.04 15.21
CA VAL A 306 23.97 6.87 15.02
C VAL A 306 24.69 7.91 15.88
N THR A 307 25.61 7.46 16.72
CA THR A 307 26.48 8.36 17.51
C THR A 307 27.84 8.52 16.88
N GLN A 308 28.42 7.41 16.40
CA GLN A 308 29.78 7.39 15.85
C GLN A 308 29.86 6.44 14.66
N VAL A 309 30.67 6.80 13.68
CA VAL A 309 31.00 5.96 12.52
C VAL A 309 32.51 5.93 12.38
N PHE A 310 33.08 4.74 12.45
CA PHE A 310 34.49 4.48 12.21
C PHE A 310 34.64 3.79 10.86
N SER A 311 35.15 4.53 9.89
CA SER A 311 35.67 3.98 8.65
C SER A 311 37.19 4.04 8.73
N TYR A 312 37.89 3.01 8.28
CA TYR A 312 39.36 2.95 8.20
C TYR A 312 40.17 2.78 9.50
N CYS A 313 39.68 3.13 10.69
CA CYS A 313 40.46 3.05 11.93
C CYS A 313 40.72 1.62 12.48
N LEU A 314 40.15 0.59 11.84
CA LEU A 314 40.29 -0.82 12.24
C LEU A 314 41.08 -1.65 11.20
N PHE A 315 41.76 -1.01 10.25
CA PHE A 315 42.57 -1.72 9.25
C PHE A 315 43.52 -2.71 9.93
N GLY A 316 43.40 -3.98 9.56
CA GLY A 316 44.18 -5.09 10.13
C GLY A 316 43.61 -5.73 11.41
N ARG A 317 42.54 -5.21 12.01
CA ARG A 317 41.84 -5.93 13.09
C ARG A 317 40.85 -6.93 12.50
N THR A 318 41.01 -8.18 12.87
CA THR A 318 40.05 -9.22 12.53
C THR A 318 38.88 -9.21 13.52
N ALA A 319 37.75 -9.80 13.12
CA ALA A 319 36.58 -9.96 13.99
C ALA A 319 36.92 -10.65 15.33
N GLU A 320 37.94 -11.52 15.35
CA GLU A 320 38.43 -12.21 16.55
C GLU A 320 39.14 -11.27 17.54
N CYS A 321 39.85 -10.25 17.06
CA CYS A 321 40.59 -9.31 17.91
C CYS A 321 39.69 -8.42 18.77
N LEU A 322 38.39 -8.33 18.45
CA LEU A 322 37.42 -7.54 19.20
C LEU A 322 36.67 -8.35 20.28
N LEU A 323 36.99 -9.64 20.44
CA LEU A 323 36.55 -10.37 21.61
C LEU A 323 37.23 -9.78 22.85
N PRO A 324 36.48 -9.36 23.89
CA PRO A 324 37.08 -8.96 25.15
C PRO A 324 37.98 -10.09 25.64
N ARG A 325 39.30 -9.85 25.71
CA ARG A 325 40.26 -10.82 26.27
C ARG A 325 39.94 -11.22 27.72
N SER A 326 39.00 -10.53 28.38
CA SER A 326 38.67 -10.64 29.80
C SER A 326 37.78 -11.81 30.22
N TYR A 327 37.46 -12.79 29.35
CA TYR A 327 36.64 -13.96 29.74
C TYR A 327 37.23 -15.32 29.34
N ARG A 328 38.54 -15.39 29.06
CA ARG A 328 39.26 -16.65 29.32
C ARG A 328 39.47 -16.73 30.82
N THR A 329 38.44 -17.12 31.56
CA THR A 329 38.63 -17.69 32.88
C THR A 329 39.41 -18.97 32.65
N THR A 330 40.72 -18.90 32.83
CA THR A 330 41.54 -20.06 33.15
C THR A 330 40.93 -20.66 34.41
N VAL A 331 40.02 -21.62 34.23
CA VAL A 331 39.83 -22.69 35.20
C VAL A 331 41.05 -23.58 35.01
N ALA A 332 42.12 -23.21 35.69
CA ALA A 332 43.29 -24.06 35.88
C ALA A 332 43.24 -24.51 37.33
N GLY A 333 43.06 -25.83 37.51
CA GLY A 333 43.40 -26.61 38.70
C GLY A 333 42.64 -26.28 39.97
#